data_AF-A0A430RN12-F1
#
_entry.id   AF-A0A430RN12-F1
#
_cell.length_a   1.000
_cell.length_b   1.000
_cell.length_c   1.000
_cell.angle_alpha   90.00
_cell.angle_beta   90.00
_cell.angle_gamma   90.00
#
_symmetry.space_group_name_H-M   'P 1'
#
loop_
_entity.id
_entity.type
_entity.pdbx_description
1 polymer ?
#
loop_
_entity_poly.entity_id
_entity_poly.type
_entity_poly.pdbx_seq_one_letter_code
_entity_poly.pdbx_strand_id
1 'polypeptide(L)' 'MRRGGRLATYSAQGVFRRALKEAGFALHRVPGVGKREWTVGIALKFPPG' A
#
# COMPACT_ATOMS: atom_id res chain seq x y z
N MET A 1 13.52 -0.71 -0.94
CA MET A 1 12.65 -0.41 -2.10
C MET A 1 13.07 0.93 -2.68
N ARG A 2 13.11 1.08 -4.01
CA ARG A 2 13.36 2.38 -4.64
C ARG A 2 12.18 3.33 -4.37
N ARG A 3 12.44 4.62 -4.17
CA ARG A 3 11.39 5.65 -4.10
C ARG A 3 10.51 5.57 -5.35
N GLY A 4 9.19 5.59 -5.16
CA GLY A 4 8.21 5.39 -6.23
C GLY A 4 7.89 3.92 -6.56
N GLY A 5 8.54 2.96 -5.89
CA GLY A 5 8.18 1.55 -5.99
C GLY A 5 6.73 1.30 -5.57
N ARG A 6 6.02 0.45 -6.31
CA ARG A 6 4.60 0.17 -6.08
C ARG A 6 4.42 -1.24 -5.53
N LEU A 7 3.55 -1.37 -4.54
CA LEU A 7 3.09 -2.63 -3.97
C LEU A 7 1.57 -2.68 -4.07
N ALA A 8 1.03 -3.75 -4.64
CA ALA A 8 -0.40 -3.95 -4.69
C ALA A 8 -0.76 -5.22 -3.94
N THR A 9 -1.77 -5.14 -3.07
CA THR A 9 -2.29 -6.29 -2.34
C THR A 9 -3.78 -6.41 -2.52
N TYR A 10 -4.25 -7.64 -2.52
CA TYR A 10 -5.67 -7.96 -2.53
C TYR A 10 -6.33 -7.77 -1.15
N SER A 11 -5.54 -7.50 -0.09
CA SER A 11 -6.05 -7.24 1.26
C SER A 11 -6.43 -5.76 1.44
N ALA A 12 -7.67 -5.55 1.89
CA ALA A 12 -8.20 -4.24 2.27
C ALA A 12 -8.24 -4.03 3.80
N GLN A 13 -7.63 -4.93 4.57
CA GLN A 13 -7.70 -4.88 6.04
C GLN A 13 -7.06 -3.60 6.61
N GLY A 14 -7.71 -3.01 7.60
CA GLY A 14 -7.27 -1.76 8.22
C GLY A 14 -5.88 -1.85 8.88
N VAL A 15 -5.58 -2.98 9.52
CA VAL A 15 -4.27 -3.24 10.16
C VAL A 15 -3.15 -3.19 9.12
N PHE A 16 -3.34 -3.87 7.99
CA PHE A 16 -2.35 -3.88 6.90
C PHE A 16 -2.09 -2.47 6.33
N ARG A 17 -3.14 -1.66 6.21
CA ARG A 17 -3.04 -0.27 5.75
C ARG A 17 -2.28 0.61 6.74
N ARG A 18 -2.49 0.42 8.03
CA ARG A 18 -1.75 1.16 9.06
C ARG A 18 -0.26 0.81 8.99
N ALA A 19 0.06 -0.48 8.96
CA ALA A 19 1.44 -0.95 8.83
C ALA A 19 2.14 -0.40 7.58
N LEU A 20 1.47 -0.37 6.42
CA LEU A 20 2.05 0.23 5.21
C LEU A 20 2.27 1.75 5.33
N LYS A 21 1.35 2.47 5.97
CA LYS A 21 1.55 3.92 6.21
C LYS A 21 2.74 4.16 7.13
N GLU A 22 2.88 3.39 8.21
CA GLU A 22 4.01 3.46 9.13
C GLU A 22 5.34 3.11 8.44
N ALA A 23 5.31 2.14 7.53
CA ALA A 23 6.45 1.79 6.68
C ALA A 23 6.78 2.83 5.58
N GLY A 24 6.04 3.95 5.53
CA GLY A 24 6.34 5.06 4.62
C GLY A 24 5.75 4.92 3.21
N PHE A 25 4.63 4.21 3.07
CA PHE A 25 3.89 4.13 1.81
C PHE A 25 2.72 5.13 1.78
N ALA A 26 2.53 5.81 0.65
CA ALA A 26 1.26 6.44 0.30
C ALA A 26 0.27 5.35 -0.13
N LEU A 27 -0.95 5.38 0.40
CA LEU A 27 -1.97 4.37 0.08
C LEU A 27 -3.05 4.93 -0.83
N HIS A 28 -3.39 4.14 -1.85
CA HIS A 28 -4.54 4.34 -2.72
C HIS A 28 -5.52 3.19 -2.55
N ARG A 29 -6.79 3.53 -2.35
CA ARG A 29 -7.91 2.59 -2.34
C ARG A 29 -8.41 2.43 -3.76
N VAL A 30 -8.45 1.20 -4.24
CA VAL A 30 -8.93 0.89 -5.58
C VAL A 30 -10.21 0.06 -5.43
N PRO A 31 -11.35 0.54 -5.98
CA PRO A 31 -12.55 -0.28 -6.10
C PRO A 31 -12.20 -1.57 -6.86
N GLY A 32 -12.56 -2.73 -6.30
CA GLY A 32 -12.28 -4.00 -6.96
C GLY A 32 -13.31 -4.31 -8.05
N VAL A 33 -12.87 -4.97 -9.13
CA VAL A 33 -13.79 -5.63 -10.06
C VAL A 33 -14.04 -7.03 -9.48
N GLY A 34 -15.26 -7.32 -9.02
CA GLY A 34 -15.60 -8.61 -8.37
C GLY A 34 -15.16 -8.76 -6.89
N LYS A 35 -14.56 -7.73 -6.28
CA LYS A 35 -14.33 -7.60 -4.83
C LYS A 35 -14.61 -6.17 -4.37
N ARG A 36 -14.93 -5.99 -3.09
CA ARG A 36 -15.29 -4.66 -2.54
C ARG A 36 -14.18 -3.62 -2.70
N GLU A 37 -12.92 -3.96 -2.42
CA GLU A 37 -11.78 -3.03 -2.49
C GLU A 37 -10.45 -3.80 -2.42
N TRP A 38 -9.38 -3.23 -2.97
CA TRP A 38 -7.99 -3.67 -2.79
C TRP A 38 -7.04 -2.47 -2.58
N THR A 39 -5.84 -2.71 -2.06
CA THR A 39 -4.94 -1.64 -1.56
C THR A 39 -3.67 -1.57 -2.41
N VAL A 40 -3.35 -0.36 -2.89
CA VAL A 40 -2.07 -0.06 -3.56
C VAL A 40 -1.25 0.88 -2.68
N GLY A 41 -0.01 0.51 -2.39
CA GLY A 41 0.99 1.31 -1.70
C GLY A 41 2.08 1.82 -2.64
N ILE A 42 2.47 3.09 -2.51
CA ILE A 42 3.57 3.71 -3.25
C ILE A 42 4.64 4.12 -2.23
N ALA A 43 5.85 3.57 -2.33
CA ALA A 43 6.95 3.85 -1.42
C ALA A 43 7.38 5.32 -1.54
N LEU A 44 7.14 6.10 -0.48
CA LEU A 44 7.54 7.52 -0.44
C LEU A 44 8.98 7.71 0.05
N LYS A 45 9.47 6.77 0.88
CA LYS A 45 10.81 6.80 1.46
C LYS A 45 11.61 5.58 1.03
N PHE A 46 12.93 5.77 0.90
CA PHE A 46 13.85 4.63 0.90
C PHE A 46 13.82 4.02 2.31
N PRO A 47 13.78 2.69 2.46
CA PRO A 47 14.04 2.10 3.77
C PRO A 47 15.45 2.52 4.21
N PRO A 48 15.67 2.80 5.51
CA PRO A 48 17.03 2.89 6.03
C PRO A 48 17.74 1.59 5.68
N GLY A 49 18.89 1.71 5.01
CA GLY A 49 19.74 0.57 4.68
C GLY A 49 20.32 -0.08 5.92
#